data_AF-A0A2L0EXF0-F1
#
_entry.id   AF-A0A2L0EXF0-F1
#
_cell.length_a   1.000
_cell.length_b   1.000
_cell.length_c   1.000
_cell.angle_alpha   90.00
_cell.angle_beta   90.00
_cell.angle_gamma   90.00
#
_symmetry.space_group_name_H-M   'P 1'
#
loop_
_entity.id
_entity.type
_entity.pdbx_description
1 polymer ?
#
loop_
_entity_poly.entity_id
_entity_poly.type
_entity_poly.pdbx_seq_one_letter_code
_entity_poly.pdbx_strand_id
1 'polypeptide(L)'
;MSEHEIPLRFAATHASPDALYSSIRAAVRKTPASAVPVRARIVGAVAAIPGVLTAALVGADRIWDQEPLRVDLGTGSPARLLVVLASLLVLTLLTTLIALRRGRHGLGSRERQLAVAAGLVVPVYAFSTLAWPLRSDHPAVLSDTATLHPLGLPCFAIAAIVGLVVLASVTSALRWSVPVASGARGAALGACAGAWSGLSVFIHCPAFETTHLVIGHVAPIVAFTLLGVSVVPRVLRP
;
A
#
# COMPACT_ATOMS: atom_id res chain seq x y z
N MET A 1 -9.53 27.87 42.38
CA MET A 1 -9.48 26.94 41.24
C MET A 1 -10.46 27.46 40.20
N SER A 2 -9.98 28.02 39.10
CA SER A 2 -10.81 28.55 38.02
C SER A 2 -11.23 27.40 37.09
N GLU A 3 -12.53 27.14 36.98
CA GLU A 3 -13.07 26.19 36.02
C GLU A 3 -12.75 26.67 34.60
N HIS A 4 -11.94 25.90 33.87
CA HIS A 4 -11.69 26.11 32.46
C HIS A 4 -12.87 25.50 31.71
N GLU A 5 -13.90 26.29 31.43
CA GLU A 5 -14.99 25.89 30.54
C GLU A 5 -14.39 25.58 29.16
N ILE A 6 -14.42 24.30 28.78
CA ILE A 6 -14.04 23.89 27.42
C ILE A 6 -15.17 24.38 26.51
N PRO A 7 -14.95 25.37 25.63
CA PRO A 7 -16.00 25.87 24.76
C PRO A 7 -16.51 24.72 23.90
N LEU A 8 -17.83 24.51 23.91
CA LEU A 8 -18.49 23.52 23.08
C LEU A 8 -18.06 23.73 21.62
N ARG A 9 -17.39 22.74 21.03
CA ARG A 9 -16.86 22.77 19.65
C ARG A 9 -17.92 23.08 18.58
N PHE A 10 -19.20 23.03 18.97
CA PHE A 10 -20.37 23.28 18.14
C PHE A 10 -21.32 24.32 18.76
N ALA A 11 -20.85 25.18 19.68
CA ALA A 11 -21.59 26.37 20.03
C ALA A 11 -21.75 27.18 18.74
N ALA A 12 -22.94 27.07 18.14
CA ALA A 12 -23.24 27.72 16.88
C ALA A 12 -23.15 29.22 17.13
N THR A 13 -22.02 29.82 16.77
CA THR A 13 -22.03 31.24 16.44
C THR A 13 -23.12 31.38 15.38
N HIS A 14 -24.22 32.05 15.73
CA HIS A 14 -25.33 32.38 14.85
C HIS A 14 -24.86 33.36 13.76
N ALA A 15 -23.86 32.96 12.97
CA ALA A 15 -23.53 33.62 11.73
C ALA A 15 -24.78 33.51 10.86
N SER A 16 -25.24 34.65 10.33
CA SER A 16 -26.34 34.64 9.38
C SER A 16 -26.02 33.69 8.23
N PRO A 17 -27.01 33.05 7.60
CA PRO A 17 -26.80 32.22 6.42
C PRO A 17 -25.90 32.90 5.37
N ASP A 18 -26.02 34.21 5.19
CA ASP A 18 -25.21 35.00 4.26
C ASP A 18 -23.72 35.07 4.65
N ALA A 19 -23.41 35.17 5.94
CA ALA A 19 -22.03 35.13 6.43
C ALA A 19 -21.41 33.74 6.20
N LEU A 20 -22.19 32.66 6.38
CA LEU A 20 -21.75 31.30 6.06
C LEU A 20 -21.52 31.13 4.55
N TYR A 21 -22.48 31.55 3.70
CA TYR A 21 -22.36 31.44 2.24
C TYR A 21 -21.19 32.24 1.68
N SER A 22 -20.98 33.46 2.18
CA SER A 22 -19.84 34.30 1.77
C SER A 22 -18.50 33.69 2.21
N SER A 23 -18.42 33.14 3.43
CA SER A 23 -17.25 32.40 3.92
C SER A 23 -16.94 31.18 3.05
N ILE A 24 -17.94 30.34 2.75
CA ILE A 24 -17.77 29.18 1.87
C ILE A 24 -17.31 29.62 0.48
N ARG A 25 -17.94 30.65 -0.11
CA ARG A 25 -17.56 31.16 -1.44
C ARG A 25 -16.14 31.75 -1.44
N ALA A 26 -15.74 32.43 -0.37
CA ALA A 26 -14.38 32.94 -0.22
C ALA A 26 -13.36 31.78 -0.11
N ALA A 27 -13.67 30.74 0.67
CA ALA A 27 -12.83 29.55 0.80
C ALA A 27 -12.70 28.78 -0.54
N VAL A 28 -13.80 28.62 -1.28
CA VAL A 28 -13.80 28.02 -2.62
C VAL A 28 -12.94 28.83 -3.59
N ARG A 29 -13.03 30.16 -3.57
CA ARG A 29 -12.17 31.02 -4.43
C ARG A 29 -10.69 30.96 -4.05
N LYS A 30 -10.37 30.80 -2.77
CA LYS A 30 -8.99 30.66 -2.27
C LYS A 30 -8.37 29.29 -2.58
N THR A 31 -9.18 28.29 -2.94
CA THR A 31 -8.71 26.92 -3.19
C THR A 31 -8.80 26.61 -4.68
N PRO A 32 -7.79 27.01 -5.49
CA PRO A 32 -7.83 26.78 -6.93
C PRO A 32 -7.96 25.29 -7.23
N ALA A 33 -8.86 24.95 -8.15
CA ALA A 33 -8.97 23.58 -8.63
C ALA A 33 -7.66 23.16 -9.29
N SER A 34 -7.22 21.93 -9.03
CA SER A 34 -6.02 21.39 -9.68
C SER A 34 -6.20 21.40 -11.21
N ALA A 35 -5.24 22.00 -11.92
CA ALA A 35 -5.21 22.00 -13.38
C ALA A 35 -5.02 20.59 -13.98
N VAL A 36 -4.50 19.64 -13.20
CA VAL A 36 -4.24 18.27 -13.67
C VAL A 36 -5.44 17.38 -13.38
N PRO A 37 -6.05 16.76 -14.43
CA PRO A 37 -7.17 15.86 -14.25
C PRO A 37 -6.76 14.67 -13.38
N VAL A 38 -7.64 14.25 -12.49
CA VAL A 38 -7.30 13.20 -11.51
C VAL A 38 -6.96 11.87 -12.19
N ARG A 39 -7.54 11.58 -13.37
CA ARG A 39 -7.17 10.41 -14.16
C ARG A 39 -5.68 10.43 -14.53
N ALA A 40 -5.15 11.56 -14.98
CA ALA A 40 -3.73 11.68 -15.31
C ALA A 40 -2.85 11.51 -14.07
N ARG A 41 -3.25 12.05 -12.92
CA ARG A 41 -2.52 11.86 -11.64
C ARG A 41 -2.49 10.39 -11.21
N ILE A 42 -3.62 9.69 -11.33
CA ILE A 42 -3.71 8.25 -11.02
C ILE A 42 -2.86 7.44 -11.98
N VAL A 43 -2.95 7.69 -13.29
CA VAL A 43 -2.15 6.99 -14.30
C VAL A 43 -0.66 7.22 -14.06
N GLY A 44 -0.25 8.47 -13.81
CA GLY A 44 1.14 8.78 -13.48
C GLY A 44 1.62 8.08 -12.22
N ALA A 45 0.81 8.08 -11.15
CA ALA A 45 1.15 7.37 -9.91
C ALA A 45 1.29 5.85 -10.13
N VAL A 46 0.36 5.23 -10.86
CA VAL A 46 0.41 3.78 -11.15
C VAL A 46 1.58 3.43 -12.08
N ALA A 47 1.85 4.25 -13.10
CA ALA A 47 2.95 4.05 -14.03
C ALA A 47 4.34 4.22 -13.37
N ALA A 48 4.43 4.99 -12.29
CA ALA A 48 5.67 5.13 -11.51
C ALA A 48 5.99 3.88 -10.67
N ILE A 49 4.98 3.08 -10.28
CA ILE A 49 5.17 1.93 -9.40
C ILE A 49 6.14 0.89 -9.98
N PRO A 50 6.00 0.44 -11.25
CA PRO A 50 6.98 -0.46 -11.86
C PRO A 50 8.39 0.11 -11.88
N GLY A 51 8.56 1.41 -12.17
CA GLY A 51 9.88 2.05 -12.19
C GLY A 51 10.55 2.05 -10.81
N VAL A 52 9.78 2.36 -9.76
CA VAL A 52 10.24 2.31 -8.37
C VAL A 52 10.57 0.88 -7.96
N LEU A 53 9.70 -0.08 -8.31
CA LEU A 53 9.92 -1.49 -8.02
C LEU A 53 11.22 -1.97 -8.65
N THR A 54 11.43 -1.71 -9.94
CA THR A 54 12.67 -2.06 -10.64
C THR A 54 13.89 -1.39 -10.00
N ALA A 55 13.81 -0.10 -9.67
CA ALA A 55 14.92 0.60 -9.04
C ALA A 55 15.25 0.05 -7.64
N ALA A 56 14.24 -0.29 -6.84
CA ALA A 56 14.41 -0.88 -5.52
C ALA A 56 15.05 -2.27 -5.61
N LEU A 57 14.62 -3.10 -6.57
CA LEU A 57 15.19 -4.43 -6.79
C LEU A 57 16.64 -4.33 -7.28
N VAL A 58 16.91 -3.57 -8.35
CA VAL A 58 18.27 -3.40 -8.87
C VAL A 58 19.21 -2.75 -7.84
N GLY A 59 18.69 -1.82 -7.03
CA GLY A 59 19.44 -1.21 -5.94
C GLY A 59 19.75 -2.20 -4.81
N ALA A 60 18.80 -3.10 -4.49
CA ALA A 60 18.99 -4.15 -3.50
C ALA A 60 20.12 -5.10 -3.91
N ASP A 61 20.11 -5.56 -5.17
CA ASP A 61 21.14 -6.44 -5.73
C ASP A 61 22.53 -5.82 -5.58
N ARG A 62 22.65 -4.52 -5.87
CA ARG A 62 23.90 -3.77 -5.78
C ARG A 62 24.39 -3.55 -4.35
N ILE A 63 23.48 -3.38 -3.39
CA ILE A 63 23.82 -3.03 -2.00
C ILE A 63 24.15 -4.27 -1.18
N TRP A 64 23.42 -5.37 -1.42
CA TRP A 64 23.53 -6.59 -0.62
C TRP A 64 24.29 -7.72 -1.30
N ASP A 65 24.79 -7.50 -2.53
CA ASP A 65 25.55 -8.49 -3.31
C ASP A 65 24.87 -9.86 -3.36
N GLN A 66 23.53 -9.84 -3.41
CA GLN A 66 22.70 -11.02 -3.58
C GLN A 66 22.29 -11.09 -5.04
N GLU A 67 22.24 -12.30 -5.61
CA GLU A 67 21.60 -12.56 -6.91
C GLU A 67 20.14 -12.98 -6.66
N PRO A 68 19.16 -12.06 -6.64
CA PRO A 68 17.88 -12.30 -6.00
C PRO A 68 16.77 -12.01 -7.00
N LEU A 69 16.67 -12.89 -7.99
CA LEU A 69 15.41 -13.26 -8.59
C LEU A 69 15.27 -14.76 -8.36
N ARG A 70 14.06 -15.21 -8.08
CA ARG A 70 13.64 -16.62 -8.08
C ARG A 70 13.78 -17.32 -9.45
N VAL A 71 14.81 -16.98 -10.24
CA VAL A 71 15.10 -17.54 -11.57
C VAL A 71 15.36 -19.04 -11.45
N ASP A 72 16.00 -19.45 -10.37
CA ASP A 72 16.27 -20.83 -10.00
C ASP A 72 14.98 -21.65 -9.85
N LEU A 73 13.95 -21.09 -9.21
CA LEU A 73 12.63 -21.74 -9.06
C LEU A 73 11.90 -21.94 -10.39
N GLY A 74 12.22 -21.13 -11.40
CA GLY A 74 11.72 -21.31 -12.76
C GLY A 74 12.18 -22.60 -13.42
N THR A 75 13.30 -23.18 -12.97
CA THR A 75 13.83 -24.43 -13.53
C THR A 75 13.18 -25.68 -12.90
N GLY A 76 12.90 -25.65 -11.60
CA GLY A 76 12.35 -26.80 -10.87
C GLY A 76 10.82 -26.91 -10.93
N SER A 77 10.10 -25.78 -10.86
CA SER A 77 8.62 -25.80 -10.82
C SER A 77 7.98 -24.57 -11.48
N PRO A 78 8.20 -24.35 -12.80
CA PRO A 78 7.76 -23.13 -13.49
C PRO A 78 6.25 -22.90 -13.38
N ALA A 79 5.44 -23.96 -13.51
CA ALA A 79 3.99 -23.86 -13.38
C ALA A 79 3.55 -23.36 -11.99
N ARG A 80 4.20 -23.86 -10.93
CA ARG A 80 3.91 -23.47 -9.54
C ARG A 80 4.29 -22.01 -9.29
N LEU A 81 5.49 -21.62 -9.72
CA LEU A 81 5.95 -20.23 -9.64
C LEU A 81 4.99 -19.28 -10.38
N LEU A 82 4.61 -19.62 -11.62
CA LEU A 82 3.69 -18.83 -12.43
C LEU A 82 2.32 -18.69 -11.77
N VAL A 83 1.75 -19.75 -11.21
CA VAL A 83 0.45 -19.69 -10.53
C VAL A 83 0.50 -18.78 -9.30
N VAL A 84 1.52 -18.90 -8.45
CA VAL A 84 1.64 -18.06 -7.25
C VAL A 84 1.89 -16.60 -7.65
N LEU A 85 2.83 -16.36 -8.58
CA LEU A 85 3.14 -15.01 -9.06
C LEU A 85 1.93 -14.34 -9.71
N ALA A 86 1.21 -15.05 -10.58
CA ALA A 86 0.00 -14.55 -11.20
C ALA A 86 -1.09 -14.25 -10.16
N SER A 87 -1.25 -15.10 -9.15
CA SER A 87 -2.21 -14.88 -8.06
C SER A 87 -1.88 -13.64 -7.25
N LEU A 88 -0.61 -13.44 -6.88
CA LEU A 88 -0.15 -12.25 -6.14
C LEU A 88 -0.25 -10.98 -6.99
N LEU A 89 0.03 -11.07 -8.29
CA LEU A 89 -0.14 -9.96 -9.22
C LEU A 89 -1.62 -9.58 -9.35
N VAL A 90 -2.52 -10.55 -9.53
CA VAL A 90 -3.97 -10.32 -9.57
C VAL A 90 -4.46 -9.69 -8.27
N LEU A 91 -4.03 -10.22 -7.11
CA LEU A 91 -4.35 -9.63 -5.80
C LEU A 91 -3.93 -8.16 -5.75
N THR A 92 -2.68 -7.87 -6.11
CA THR A 92 -2.09 -6.52 -6.08
C THR A 92 -2.81 -5.56 -7.03
N LEU A 93 -3.15 -6.00 -8.23
CA LEU A 93 -3.89 -5.20 -9.21
C LEU A 93 -5.32 -4.95 -8.75
N LEU A 94 -6.02 -5.96 -8.24
CA LEU A 94 -7.39 -5.81 -7.73
C LEU A 94 -7.45 -4.87 -6.55
N THR A 95 -6.52 -4.97 -5.59
CA THR A 95 -6.46 -4.07 -4.43
C THR A 95 -6.16 -2.64 -4.86
N THR A 96 -5.25 -2.46 -5.82
CA THR A 96 -4.94 -1.16 -6.43
C THR A 96 -6.18 -0.56 -7.10
N LEU A 97 -6.86 -1.34 -7.94
CA LEU A 97 -8.08 -0.91 -8.63
C LEU A 97 -9.17 -0.53 -7.62
N ILE A 98 -9.42 -1.33 -6.58
CA ILE A 98 -10.44 -1.05 -5.57
C ILE A 98 -10.10 0.21 -4.76
N ALA A 99 -8.84 0.38 -4.33
CA ALA A 99 -8.39 1.54 -3.57
C ALA A 99 -8.46 2.85 -4.37
N LEU A 100 -8.19 2.77 -5.68
CA LEU A 100 -8.23 3.93 -6.58
C LEU A 100 -9.61 4.17 -7.20
N ARG A 101 -10.53 3.20 -7.12
CA ARG A 101 -11.88 3.32 -7.71
C ARG A 101 -12.61 4.54 -7.18
N ARG A 102 -13.29 5.25 -8.09
CA ARG A 102 -14.21 6.34 -7.77
C ARG A 102 -15.64 5.79 -7.71
N GLY A 103 -16.43 6.29 -6.77
CA GLY A 103 -17.86 5.97 -6.67
C GLY A 103 -18.63 6.39 -7.91
N ARG A 104 -19.85 5.84 -8.07
CA ARG A 104 -20.71 6.08 -9.24
C ARG A 104 -21.11 7.55 -9.47
N HIS A 105 -20.88 8.46 -8.51
CA HIS A 105 -21.16 9.89 -8.65
C HIS A 105 -20.05 10.76 -8.05
N GLY A 106 -18.80 10.28 -8.01
CA GLY A 106 -17.72 10.93 -7.25
C GLY A 106 -17.82 10.71 -5.73
N LEU A 107 -18.98 10.27 -5.23
CA LEU A 107 -19.23 9.84 -3.86
C LEU A 107 -18.67 8.43 -3.60
N GLY A 108 -17.36 8.31 -3.39
CA GLY A 108 -16.69 7.15 -2.76
C GLY A 108 -16.90 5.74 -3.35
N SER A 109 -15.90 4.85 -3.31
CA SER A 109 -16.16 3.42 -3.54
C SER A 109 -17.07 2.88 -2.44
N ARG A 110 -17.82 1.79 -2.72
CA ARG A 110 -18.66 1.15 -1.70
C ARG A 110 -17.77 0.73 -0.53
N GLU A 111 -18.07 1.20 0.67
CA GLU A 111 -17.27 0.94 1.88
C GLU A 111 -16.96 -0.56 2.08
N ARG A 112 -17.94 -1.43 1.81
CA ARG A 112 -17.75 -2.89 1.82
C ARG A 112 -16.62 -3.36 0.90
N GLN A 113 -16.45 -2.78 -0.28
CA GLN A 113 -15.34 -3.15 -1.18
C GLN A 113 -13.98 -2.73 -0.62
N LEU A 114 -13.91 -1.54 -0.02
CA LEU A 114 -12.69 -1.06 0.63
C LEU A 114 -12.31 -1.93 1.83
N ALA A 115 -13.30 -2.29 2.66
CA ALA A 115 -13.11 -3.18 3.80
C ALA A 115 -12.68 -4.58 3.35
N VAL A 116 -13.30 -5.14 2.31
CA VAL A 116 -12.91 -6.44 1.73
C VAL A 116 -11.48 -6.38 1.19
N ALA A 117 -11.12 -5.34 0.45
CA ALA A 117 -9.75 -5.17 -0.03
C ALA A 117 -8.77 -5.10 1.15
N ALA A 118 -9.02 -4.24 2.14
CA ALA A 118 -8.14 -4.10 3.30
C ALA A 118 -8.02 -5.40 4.13
N GLY A 119 -9.11 -6.14 4.30
CA GLY A 119 -9.16 -7.34 5.11
C GLY A 119 -8.59 -8.59 4.41
N LEU A 120 -8.64 -8.67 3.08
CA LEU A 120 -8.24 -9.89 2.36
C LEU A 120 -6.77 -9.93 1.93
N VAL A 121 -6.07 -8.80 1.79
CA VAL A 121 -4.66 -8.83 1.32
C VAL A 121 -3.78 -9.68 2.21
N VAL A 122 -3.84 -9.44 3.52
CA VAL A 122 -3.00 -10.15 4.50
C VAL A 122 -3.26 -11.65 4.49
N PRO A 123 -4.51 -12.16 4.68
CA PRO A 123 -4.74 -13.60 4.72
C PRO A 123 -4.46 -14.29 3.37
N VAL A 124 -4.77 -13.66 2.24
CA VAL A 124 -4.47 -14.26 0.92
C VAL A 124 -2.96 -14.33 0.69
N TYR A 125 -2.23 -13.25 0.97
CA TYR A 125 -0.77 -13.24 0.84
C TYR A 125 -0.09 -14.23 1.79
N ALA A 126 -0.52 -14.26 3.06
CA ALA A 126 -0.02 -15.18 4.06
C ALA A 126 -0.30 -16.64 3.66
N PHE A 127 -1.48 -16.93 3.13
CA PHE A 127 -1.78 -18.27 2.62
C PHE A 127 -0.85 -18.66 1.46
N SER A 128 -0.69 -17.77 0.48
CA SER A 128 0.19 -18.01 -0.68
C SER A 128 1.66 -18.20 -0.33
N THR A 129 2.14 -17.63 0.78
CA THR A 129 3.55 -17.66 1.18
C THR A 129 3.85 -18.69 2.28
N LEU A 130 2.97 -18.87 3.25
CA LEU A 130 3.18 -19.73 4.42
C LEU A 130 2.61 -21.14 4.23
N ALA A 131 1.43 -21.28 3.62
CA ALA A 131 0.82 -22.60 3.43
C ALA A 131 1.40 -23.36 2.22
N TRP A 132 1.94 -22.61 1.26
CA TRP A 132 2.49 -23.15 0.01
C TRP A 132 3.87 -22.54 -0.33
N PRO A 133 4.86 -22.62 0.58
CA PRO A 133 6.15 -21.96 0.37
C PRO A 133 6.82 -22.51 -0.89
N LEU A 134 7.28 -21.60 -1.76
CA LEU A 134 8.16 -21.98 -2.87
C LEU A 134 9.56 -22.16 -2.28
N ARG A 135 9.99 -23.41 -2.18
CA ARG A 135 11.32 -23.79 -1.73
C ARG A 135 12.15 -24.20 -2.94
N SER A 136 13.38 -23.70 -3.00
CA SER A 136 14.39 -24.20 -3.92
C SER A 136 15.20 -25.27 -3.21
N ASP A 137 15.39 -26.41 -3.87
CA ASP A 137 16.27 -27.48 -3.37
C ASP A 137 17.68 -27.39 -3.96
N HIS A 138 17.97 -26.31 -4.71
CA HIS A 138 19.27 -26.12 -5.34
C HIS A 138 20.35 -25.81 -4.29
N PRO A 139 21.49 -26.53 -4.25
CA PRO A 139 22.49 -26.39 -3.19
C PRO A 139 23.03 -24.96 -3.04
N ALA A 140 23.24 -24.26 -4.16
CA ALA A 140 23.70 -22.86 -4.15
C ALA A 140 22.70 -21.91 -3.44
N VAL A 141 21.40 -22.15 -3.63
CA VAL A 141 20.34 -21.33 -3.01
C VAL A 141 20.19 -21.69 -1.53
N LEU A 142 20.42 -22.95 -1.17
CA LEU A 142 20.47 -23.40 0.22
C LEU A 142 21.68 -22.82 0.98
N SER A 143 22.83 -22.66 0.33
CA SER A 143 23.99 -21.97 0.94
C SER A 143 23.75 -20.47 1.09
N ASP A 144 23.12 -19.83 0.11
CA ASP A 144 22.83 -18.40 0.17
C ASP A 144 21.74 -18.08 1.20
N THR A 145 20.72 -18.92 1.31
CA THR A 145 19.67 -18.78 2.34
C THR A 145 20.23 -18.92 3.75
N ALA A 146 21.29 -19.70 3.96
CA ALA A 146 21.98 -19.77 5.25
C ALA A 146 22.64 -18.44 5.67
N THR A 147 22.92 -17.54 4.71
CA THR A 147 23.46 -16.20 4.98
C THR A 147 22.38 -15.15 5.22
N LEU A 148 21.10 -15.48 4.96
CA LEU A 148 20.01 -14.54 5.17
C LEU A 148 19.78 -14.28 6.65
N HIS A 149 19.47 -13.02 6.95
CA HIS A 149 19.11 -12.64 8.31
C HIS A 149 17.87 -13.43 8.77
N PRO A 150 17.87 -14.06 9.97
CA PRO A 150 16.80 -14.96 10.41
C PRO A 150 15.43 -14.27 10.56
N LEU A 151 15.44 -12.96 10.83
CA LEU A 151 14.23 -12.13 10.89
C LEU A 151 13.82 -11.49 9.55
N GLY A 152 14.61 -11.64 8.49
CA GLY A 152 14.33 -11.03 7.19
C GLY A 152 14.39 -9.49 7.18
N LEU A 153 15.28 -8.87 7.96
CA LEU A 153 15.39 -7.41 8.05
C LEU A 153 15.70 -6.72 6.69
N PRO A 154 16.58 -7.25 5.82
CA PRO A 154 16.77 -6.67 4.49
C PRO A 154 15.50 -6.71 3.64
N CYS A 155 14.77 -7.83 3.66
CA CYS A 155 13.48 -7.97 2.98
C CYS A 155 12.44 -6.98 3.53
N PHE A 156 12.40 -6.80 4.87
CA PHE A 156 11.56 -5.79 5.50
C PHE A 156 11.91 -4.38 5.01
N ALA A 157 13.19 -4.05 4.85
CA ALA A 157 13.63 -2.74 4.37
C ALA A 157 13.18 -2.49 2.91
N ILE A 158 13.36 -3.47 2.02
CA ILE A 158 12.89 -3.41 0.63
C ILE A 158 11.36 -3.24 0.61
N ALA A 159 10.66 -4.08 1.35
CA ALA A 159 9.22 -4.02 1.53
C ALA A 159 8.76 -2.63 2.02
N ALA A 160 9.46 -2.05 2.99
CA ALA A 160 9.17 -0.73 3.54
C ALA A 160 9.39 0.38 2.51
N ILE A 161 10.49 0.36 1.77
CA ILE A 161 10.79 1.36 0.73
C ILE A 161 9.71 1.32 -0.35
N VAL A 162 9.43 0.14 -0.91
CA VAL A 162 8.42 -0.03 -1.97
C VAL A 162 7.04 0.39 -1.47
N GLY A 163 6.64 -0.08 -0.29
CA GLY A 163 5.33 0.26 0.29
C GLY A 163 5.19 1.75 0.59
N LEU A 164 6.21 2.41 1.14
CA LEU A 164 6.18 3.86 1.42
C LEU A 164 6.02 4.66 0.14
N VAL A 165 6.77 4.34 -0.91
CA VAL A 165 6.69 5.05 -2.19
C VAL A 165 5.33 4.84 -2.84
N VAL A 166 4.81 3.61 -2.85
CA VAL A 166 3.46 3.33 -3.36
C VAL A 166 2.42 4.13 -2.58
N LEU A 167 2.44 4.05 -1.24
CA LEU A 167 1.49 4.75 -0.37
C LEU A 167 1.54 6.26 -0.57
N ALA A 168 2.73 6.85 -0.61
CA ALA A 168 2.94 8.27 -0.82
C ALA A 168 2.43 8.70 -2.21
N SER A 169 2.72 7.92 -3.25
CA SER A 169 2.31 8.21 -4.63
C SER A 169 0.80 8.17 -4.79
N VAL A 170 0.14 7.11 -4.32
CA VAL A 170 -1.32 6.98 -4.43
C VAL A 170 -2.07 7.98 -3.55
N THR A 171 -1.55 8.27 -2.35
CA THR A 171 -2.12 9.28 -1.45
C THR A 171 -2.00 10.67 -2.05
N SER A 172 -0.83 11.01 -2.60
CA SER A 172 -0.59 12.31 -3.26
C SER A 172 -1.46 12.49 -4.50
N ALA A 173 -1.68 11.43 -5.28
CA ALA A 173 -2.61 11.47 -6.42
C ALA A 173 -4.05 11.79 -5.98
N LEU A 174 -4.44 11.29 -4.80
CA LEU A 174 -5.79 11.41 -4.25
C LEU A 174 -6.00 12.60 -3.31
N ARG A 175 -4.97 13.33 -2.87
CA ARG A 175 -5.04 14.41 -1.86
C ARG A 175 -6.09 15.50 -2.13
N TRP A 176 -6.42 15.74 -3.39
CA TRP A 176 -7.42 16.74 -3.80
C TRP A 176 -8.78 16.13 -4.17
N SER A 177 -9.03 14.87 -3.84
CA SER A 177 -10.33 14.22 -4.04
C SER A 177 -11.08 14.22 -2.72
N VAL A 178 -12.34 14.69 -2.70
CA VAL A 178 -13.20 14.66 -1.49
C VAL A 178 -13.52 13.20 -1.14
N PRO A 179 -12.91 12.59 -0.10
CA PRO A 179 -13.10 11.18 0.17
C PRO A 179 -14.25 10.98 1.14
N VAL A 180 -15.32 10.32 0.69
CA VAL A 180 -16.28 9.68 1.60
C VAL A 180 -15.60 8.45 2.22
N ALA A 181 -15.81 8.20 3.52
CA ALA A 181 -15.19 7.09 4.27
C ALA A 181 -13.64 7.10 4.26
N SER A 182 -13.05 8.22 4.71
CA SER A 182 -11.58 8.42 4.71
C SER A 182 -10.81 7.32 5.42
N GLY A 183 -11.33 6.76 6.52
CA GLY A 183 -10.71 5.64 7.24
C GLY A 183 -10.61 4.36 6.41
N ALA A 184 -11.76 3.86 5.90
CA ALA A 184 -11.79 2.66 5.06
C ALA A 184 -10.97 2.82 3.78
N ARG A 185 -10.97 4.03 3.19
CA ARG A 185 -10.14 4.32 2.02
C ARG A 185 -8.65 4.34 2.37
N GLY A 186 -8.28 4.92 3.50
CA GLY A 186 -6.93 4.85 4.04
C GLY A 186 -6.46 3.41 4.23
N ALA A 187 -7.30 2.56 4.83
CA ALA A 187 -7.04 1.13 4.97
C ALA A 187 -6.75 0.45 3.63
N ALA A 188 -7.60 0.68 2.62
CA ALA A 188 -7.45 0.08 1.31
C ALA A 188 -6.19 0.58 0.57
N LEU A 189 -5.83 1.86 0.70
CA LEU A 189 -4.59 2.41 0.14
C LEU A 189 -3.36 1.83 0.85
N GLY A 190 -3.42 1.66 2.16
CA GLY A 190 -2.41 0.97 2.96
C GLY A 190 -2.25 -0.50 2.54
N ALA A 191 -3.36 -1.21 2.38
CA ALA A 191 -3.35 -2.60 1.93
C ALA A 191 -2.85 -2.75 0.48
N CYS A 192 -3.17 -1.79 -0.40
CA CYS A 192 -2.59 -1.70 -1.74
C CYS A 192 -1.06 -1.53 -1.67
N ALA A 193 -0.55 -0.61 -0.86
CA ALA A 193 0.89 -0.44 -0.65
C ALA A 193 1.54 -1.71 -0.06
N GLY A 194 0.86 -2.36 0.88
CA GLY A 194 1.24 -3.66 1.42
C GLY A 194 1.28 -4.78 0.36
N ALA A 195 0.32 -4.83 -0.56
CA ALA A 195 0.32 -5.82 -1.64
C ALA A 195 1.53 -5.67 -2.58
N TRP A 196 1.85 -4.43 -2.97
CA TRP A 196 3.05 -4.13 -3.77
C TRP A 196 4.35 -4.44 -3.01
N SER A 197 4.38 -4.11 -1.72
CA SER A 197 5.46 -4.45 -0.80
C SER A 197 5.68 -5.97 -0.75
N GLY A 198 4.62 -6.75 -0.50
CA GLY A 198 4.66 -8.21 -0.48
C GLY A 198 5.06 -8.84 -1.82
N LEU A 199 4.59 -8.28 -2.94
CA LEU A 199 4.96 -8.72 -4.28
C LEU A 199 6.46 -8.49 -4.54
N SER A 200 7.02 -7.36 -4.11
CA SER A 200 8.44 -7.06 -4.28
C SER A 200 9.34 -8.07 -3.56
N VAL A 201 9.06 -8.36 -2.29
CA VAL A 201 9.83 -9.35 -1.53
C VAL A 201 9.59 -10.78 -1.99
N PHE A 202 8.41 -11.09 -2.54
CA PHE A 202 8.16 -12.41 -3.12
C PHE A 202 9.03 -12.67 -4.35
N ILE A 203 9.26 -11.66 -5.19
CA ILE A 203 10.10 -11.77 -6.39
C ILE A 203 11.58 -11.88 -5.99
N HIS A 204 11.99 -11.14 -4.95
CA HIS A 204 13.37 -10.98 -4.54
C HIS A 204 13.88 -12.09 -3.60
N CYS A 205 13.07 -12.51 -2.63
CA CYS A 205 13.55 -13.34 -1.52
C CYS A 205 13.37 -14.86 -1.77
N PRO A 206 14.45 -15.66 -1.67
CA PRO A 206 14.39 -17.11 -1.76
C PRO A 206 14.07 -17.81 -0.43
N ALA A 207 14.00 -17.09 0.70
CA ALA A 207 13.78 -17.67 2.03
C ALA A 207 12.44 -18.42 2.14
N PHE A 208 12.41 -19.44 3.00
CA PHE A 208 11.22 -20.25 3.27
C PHE A 208 10.99 -20.50 4.77
N GLU A 209 11.86 -19.98 5.65
CA GLU A 209 11.72 -20.08 7.09
C GLU A 209 10.50 -19.27 7.57
N THR A 210 9.65 -19.89 8.38
CA THR A 210 8.37 -19.29 8.80
C THR A 210 8.56 -17.93 9.49
N THR A 211 9.55 -17.80 10.38
CA THR A 211 9.83 -16.54 11.08
C THR A 211 10.24 -15.43 10.12
N HIS A 212 11.08 -15.75 9.12
CA HIS A 212 11.49 -14.82 8.08
C HIS A 212 10.28 -14.38 7.25
N LEU A 213 9.44 -15.33 6.82
CA LEU A 213 8.25 -15.00 6.03
C LEU A 213 7.25 -14.15 6.82
N VAL A 214 7.03 -14.46 8.10
CA VAL A 214 6.10 -13.68 8.94
C VAL A 214 6.61 -12.25 9.13
N ILE A 215 7.88 -12.06 9.50
CA ILE A 215 8.43 -10.74 9.83
C ILE A 215 8.83 -9.97 8.58
N GLY A 216 9.58 -10.58 7.67
CA GLY A 216 10.11 -9.93 6.46
C GLY A 216 9.06 -9.75 5.35
N HIS A 217 7.99 -10.54 5.32
CA HIS A 217 7.00 -10.48 4.24
C HIS A 217 5.60 -10.09 4.70
N VAL A 218 5.03 -10.77 5.71
CA VAL A 218 3.64 -10.54 6.12
C VAL A 218 3.51 -9.26 6.96
N ALA A 219 4.42 -9.00 7.90
CA ALA A 219 4.35 -7.86 8.81
C ALA A 219 4.33 -6.49 8.08
N PRO A 220 5.12 -6.23 7.02
CA PRO A 220 5.00 -5.01 6.24
C PRO A 220 3.58 -4.73 5.72
N ILE A 221 2.87 -5.76 5.26
CA ILE A 221 1.51 -5.61 4.73
C ILE A 221 0.55 -5.11 5.81
N VAL A 222 0.65 -5.70 7.00
CA VAL A 222 -0.13 -5.28 8.17
C VAL A 222 0.24 -3.85 8.57
N ALA A 223 1.53 -3.55 8.66
CA ALA A 223 2.04 -2.23 9.01
C ALA A 223 1.53 -1.14 8.07
N PHE A 224 1.59 -1.36 6.75
CA PHE A 224 1.08 -0.40 5.76
C PHE A 224 -0.43 -0.24 5.80
N THR A 225 -1.18 -1.31 6.08
CA THR A 225 -2.64 -1.21 6.24
C THR A 225 -3.01 -0.32 7.44
N LEU A 226 -2.35 -0.52 8.58
CA LEU A 226 -2.54 0.29 9.80
C LEU A 226 -2.05 1.74 9.61
N LEU A 227 -0.91 1.92 8.94
CA LEU A 227 -0.39 3.23 8.57
C LEU A 227 -1.37 3.96 7.65
N GLY A 228 -1.95 3.25 6.69
CA GLY A 228 -2.99 3.73 5.79
C GLY A 228 -4.20 4.26 6.56
N VAL A 229 -4.75 3.47 7.49
CA VAL A 229 -5.89 3.89 8.33
C VAL A 229 -5.58 5.14 9.16
N SER A 230 -4.36 5.24 9.70
CA SER A 230 -4.02 6.30 10.66
C SER A 230 -3.57 7.59 9.96
N VAL A 231 -2.74 7.51 8.93
CA VAL A 231 -2.09 8.68 8.30
C VAL A 231 -2.91 9.23 7.15
N VAL A 232 -3.40 8.38 6.26
CA VAL A 232 -4.05 8.82 5.01
C VAL A 232 -5.26 9.72 5.25
N PRO A 233 -6.18 9.47 6.22
CA PRO A 233 -7.29 10.37 6.49
C PRO A 233 -6.87 11.78 6.90
N ARG A 234 -5.70 11.93 7.53
CA ARG A 234 -5.17 13.23 7.97
C ARG A 234 -4.54 13.97 6.79
N VAL A 235 -3.89 13.25 5.88
CA VAL A 235 -3.26 13.81 4.67
C VAL A 235 -4.30 14.14 3.59
N LEU A 236 -5.42 13.41 3.53
CA LEU A 236 -6.50 13.66 2.56
C LEU A 236 -7.50 14.74 2.99
N ARG A 237 -7.38 15.29 4.21
CA ARG A 237 -8.21 16.42 4.62
C ARG A 237 -7.65 17.70 4.01
N PRO A 238 -8.45 18.46 3.23
CA PRO A 238 -8.05 19.77 2.74
C PRO A 238 -7.90 20.79 3.87
#